data_AF-A0A7U9EWD1-F1
#
_entry.id   AF-A0A7U9EWD1-F1
#
_cell.length_a   1.000
_cell.length_b   1.000
_cell.length_c   1.000
_cell.angle_alpha   90.00
_cell.angle_beta   90.00
_cell.angle_gamma   90.00
#
_symmetry.space_group_name_H-M   'P 1'
#
loop_
_entity.id
_entity.type
_entity.pdbx_description
1 polymer ?
#
loop_
_entity_poly.entity_id
_entity_poly.type
_entity_poly.pdbx_seq_one_letter_code
_entity_poly.pdbx_strand_id
1 'polypeptide(L)'
;MLSIPLGLPEFKVIKQELLSYGYAIHVEKTETQERCPHCGFATSSVHDRRTRKVRDLAIFHQPVYLFVKVKRYRCWNCSQVFSASLESISPNQHYTNRFCEYLYELCEGSTIQEVSRKHRIPYTTLERIYYSIASKKAKERQTAIEASSQEGMVLSLDEIAVKKGHQYETVLMDARAGSVMGMHADRQCDSAINLLSQNVLSKERSKR
;
A
#
# COMPACT_ATOMS: atom_id res chain seq x y z
N MET A 1 33.47 5.84 -13.79
CA MET A 1 32.50 4.74 -13.57
C MET A 1 31.35 5.32 -12.75
N LEU A 2 30.13 5.39 -13.29
CA LEU A 2 28.98 5.94 -12.57
C LEU A 2 28.35 4.80 -11.75
N SER A 3 28.38 4.90 -10.41
CA SER A 3 27.72 3.95 -9.52
C SER A 3 26.55 4.62 -8.82
N ILE A 4 25.33 4.17 -9.12
CA ILE A 4 24.11 4.65 -8.45
C ILE A 4 23.77 3.64 -7.34
N PRO A 5 23.58 4.08 -6.09
CA PRO A 5 23.13 3.18 -5.02
C PRO A 5 21.72 2.66 -5.32
N LEU A 6 21.43 1.40 -4.96
CA LEU A 6 20.11 0.79 -5.18
C LEU A 6 18.97 1.52 -4.44
N GLY A 7 19.31 2.27 -3.39
CA GLY A 7 18.35 2.98 -2.55
C GLY A 7 17.49 2.06 -1.68
N LEU A 8 17.95 0.81 -1.45
CA LEU A 8 17.34 -0.16 -0.55
C LEU A 8 18.41 -0.62 0.45
N PRO A 9 18.53 0.04 1.62
CA PRO A 9 19.66 -0.13 2.54
C PRO A 9 19.74 -1.51 3.20
N GLU A 10 18.61 -2.22 3.31
CA GLU A 10 18.55 -3.59 3.84
C GLU A 10 19.26 -4.63 2.95
N PHE A 11 19.59 -4.27 1.71
CA PHE A 11 20.14 -5.17 0.72
C PHE A 11 21.59 -4.86 0.36
N LYS A 12 22.40 -5.93 0.32
CA LYS A 12 23.72 -5.92 -0.33
C LYS A 12 23.58 -6.43 -1.76
N VAL A 13 24.10 -5.66 -2.71
CA VAL A 13 24.19 -6.10 -4.11
C VAL A 13 25.33 -7.11 -4.27
N ILE A 14 25.00 -8.29 -4.79
CA ILE A 14 25.95 -9.39 -5.03
C ILE A 14 26.44 -9.35 -6.48
N LYS A 15 25.51 -9.16 -7.42
CA LYS A 15 25.77 -9.25 -8.86
C LYS A 15 24.79 -8.38 -9.61
N GLN A 16 25.23 -7.78 -10.70
CA GLN A 16 24.42 -6.98 -11.60
C GLN A 16 24.66 -7.44 -13.04
N GLU A 17 23.59 -7.64 -13.80
CA GLU A 17 23.63 -8.10 -15.18
C GLU A 17 22.61 -7.33 -16.01
N LEU A 18 22.95 -7.02 -17.26
CA LEU A 18 22.00 -6.52 -18.24
C LEU A 18 21.50 -7.69 -19.08
N LEU A 19 20.20 -7.96 -19.02
CA LEU A 19 19.55 -9.02 -19.79
C LEU A 19 18.64 -8.40 -20.86
N SER A 20 18.18 -9.22 -21.81
CA SER A 20 17.30 -8.77 -22.91
C SER A 20 16.01 -8.09 -22.45
N TYR A 21 15.55 -8.39 -21.23
CA TYR A 21 14.32 -7.84 -20.64
C TYR A 21 14.57 -6.74 -19.60
N GLY A 22 15.81 -6.33 -19.37
CA GLY A 22 16.18 -5.26 -18.43
C GLY A 22 17.31 -5.64 -17.46
N TYR A 23 17.49 -4.83 -16.43
CA TYR A 23 18.53 -5.04 -15.41
C TYR A 23 18.12 -6.14 -14.43
N ALA A 24 19.02 -7.11 -14.23
CA ALA A 24 18.93 -8.14 -13.21
C ALA A 24 19.93 -7.84 -12.09
N ILE A 25 19.42 -7.57 -10.88
CA ILE A 25 20.23 -7.23 -9.73
C ILE A 25 20.03 -8.31 -8.67
N HIS A 26 21.08 -9.08 -8.37
CA HIS A 26 21.05 -10.08 -7.32
C HIS A 26 21.39 -9.43 -5.99
N VAL A 27 20.50 -9.61 -5.02
CA VAL A 27 20.64 -9.00 -3.69
C VAL A 27 20.43 -10.02 -2.59
N GLU A 28 21.05 -9.77 -1.43
CA GLU A 28 20.83 -10.52 -0.20
C GLU A 28 20.66 -9.55 0.96
N LYS A 29 19.81 -9.93 1.92
CA LYS A 29 19.61 -9.15 3.15
C LYS A 29 20.92 -9.11 3.94
N THR A 30 21.32 -7.91 4.37
CA THR A 30 22.54 -7.67 5.15
C THR A 30 22.49 -8.34 6.52
N GLU A 31 21.31 -8.34 7.15
CA GLU A 31 21.09 -8.96 8.45
C GLU A 31 21.22 -10.49 8.42
N THR A 32 21.83 -11.02 9.48
CA THR A 32 22.12 -12.46 9.66
C THR A 32 21.28 -13.13 10.74
N GLN A 33 20.46 -12.35 11.45
CA GLN A 33 19.59 -12.79 12.53
C GLN A 33 18.19 -12.22 12.34
N GLU A 34 17.16 -12.98 12.71
CA GLU A 34 15.77 -12.57 12.62
C GLU A 34 14.99 -12.96 13.88
N ARG A 35 13.93 -12.22 14.18
CA ARG A 35 13.00 -12.58 15.26
C ARG A 35 11.89 -13.48 14.74
N CYS A 36 11.62 -14.56 15.47
CA CYS A 36 10.55 -15.46 15.12
C CYS A 36 9.19 -14.76 15.26
N PRO A 37 8.35 -14.72 14.20
CA PRO A 37 7.04 -14.07 14.27
C PRO A 37 6.05 -14.81 15.19
N HIS A 38 6.35 -16.06 15.57
CA HIS A 38 5.48 -16.88 16.42
C HIS A 38 5.76 -16.72 17.92
N CYS A 39 7.03 -16.56 18.32
CA CYS A 39 7.42 -16.52 19.74
C CYS A 39 8.38 -15.38 20.10
N GLY A 40 8.74 -14.51 19.15
CA GLY A 40 9.64 -13.37 19.35
C GLY A 40 11.13 -13.72 19.49
N PHE A 41 11.48 -15.00 19.66
CA PHE A 41 12.86 -15.42 19.89
C PHE A 41 13.75 -15.15 18.67
N ALA A 42 14.95 -14.61 18.90
CA ALA A 42 15.88 -14.28 17.85
C ALA A 42 16.70 -15.51 17.43
N THR A 43 16.76 -15.79 16.13
CA THR A 43 17.47 -16.95 15.57
C THR A 43 18.33 -16.54 14.38
N SER A 44 19.50 -17.17 14.27
CA SER A 44 20.39 -17.12 13.12
C SER A 44 20.46 -18.47 12.38
N SER A 45 19.70 -19.48 12.82
CA SER A 45 19.69 -20.80 12.21
C SER A 45 18.91 -20.80 10.90
N VAL A 46 19.66 -20.86 9.80
CA VAL A 46 19.10 -20.90 8.45
C VAL A 46 18.66 -22.32 8.12
N HIS A 47 17.38 -22.48 7.82
CA HIS A 47 16.79 -23.73 7.36
C HIS A 47 17.02 -23.95 5.85
N ASP A 48 16.64 -22.96 5.04
CA ASP A 48 16.84 -22.97 3.59
C ASP A 48 16.98 -21.54 3.04
N ARG A 49 17.36 -21.42 1.77
CA ARG A 49 17.42 -20.15 1.04
C ARG A 49 16.59 -20.28 -0.23
N ARG A 50 15.80 -19.25 -0.53
CA ARG A 50 15.01 -19.16 -1.76
C ARG A 50 15.29 -17.86 -2.49
N THR A 51 15.32 -17.90 -3.81
CA THR A 51 15.44 -16.70 -4.62
C THR A 51 14.06 -16.27 -5.10
N ARG A 52 13.69 -15.02 -4.85
CA ARG A 52 12.45 -14.41 -5.33
C ARG A 52 12.78 -13.33 -6.35
N LYS A 53 12.12 -13.38 -7.52
CA LYS A 53 12.14 -12.30 -8.51
C LYS A 53 11.13 -11.23 -8.09
N VAL A 54 11.60 -10.01 -7.94
CA VAL A 54 10.81 -8.83 -7.52
C VAL A 54 11.06 -7.70 -8.52
N ARG A 55 10.01 -7.09 -9.04
CA ARG A 55 10.13 -5.94 -9.95
C ARG A 55 10.23 -4.64 -9.18
N ASP A 56 11.05 -3.74 -9.69
CA ASP A 56 11.34 -2.45 -9.08
C ASP A 56 11.28 -1.31 -10.12
N LEU A 57 11.53 -0.07 -9.68
CA LEU A 57 11.55 1.11 -10.54
C LEU A 57 12.53 0.95 -11.70
N ALA A 58 12.11 1.39 -12.89
CA ALA A 58 12.92 1.32 -14.09
C ALA A 58 14.12 2.29 -14.00
N ILE A 59 15.26 1.86 -14.53
CA ILE A 59 16.45 2.70 -14.67
C ILE A 59 16.64 2.96 -16.17
N PHE A 60 16.72 4.23 -16.58
CA PHE A 60 16.82 4.63 -17.99
C PHE A 60 15.78 3.95 -18.90
N HIS A 61 14.52 3.90 -18.45
CA HIS A 61 13.41 3.23 -19.13
C HIS A 61 13.53 1.71 -19.27
N GLN A 62 14.58 1.08 -18.73
CA GLN A 62 14.70 -0.37 -18.69
C GLN A 62 14.13 -0.93 -17.38
N PRO A 63 13.29 -1.98 -17.43
CA PRO A 63 12.79 -2.64 -16.24
C PRO A 63 13.92 -3.13 -15.34
N VAL A 64 13.74 -3.02 -14.02
CA VAL A 64 14.67 -3.59 -13.03
C VAL A 64 14.00 -4.75 -12.32
N TYR A 65 14.71 -5.86 -12.22
CA TYR A 65 14.31 -7.04 -11.49
C TYR A 65 15.36 -7.38 -10.43
N LEU A 66 14.92 -7.36 -9.18
CA LEU A 66 15.70 -7.80 -8.02
C LEU A 66 15.53 -9.31 -7.86
N PHE A 67 16.63 -10.04 -7.87
CA PHE A 67 16.69 -11.45 -7.50
C PHE A 67 17.12 -11.54 -6.03
N VAL A 68 16.13 -11.48 -5.14
CA VAL A 68 16.33 -11.42 -3.70
C VAL A 68 16.55 -12.82 -3.15
N LYS A 69 17.73 -13.08 -2.59
CA LYS A 69 18.01 -14.29 -1.83
C LYS A 69 17.43 -14.16 -0.42
N VAL A 70 16.27 -14.75 -0.21
CA VAL A 70 15.55 -14.76 1.07
C VAL A 70 15.97 -15.98 1.86
N LYS A 71 16.51 -15.75 3.07
CA LYS A 71 16.78 -16.80 4.05
C LYS A 71 15.47 -17.18 4.75
N ARG A 72 15.27 -18.47 4.97
CA ARG A 72 14.24 -19.00 5.87
C ARG A 72 14.93 -19.55 7.10
N TYR A 73 14.45 -19.16 8.26
CA TYR A 73 15.03 -19.53 9.54
C TYR A 73 14.21 -20.61 10.22
N ARG A 74 14.87 -21.47 10.98
CA ARG A 74 14.21 -22.35 11.95
C ARG A 74 14.41 -21.75 13.34
N CYS A 75 13.31 -21.52 14.05
CA CYS A 75 13.37 -21.01 15.42
C CYS A 75 13.88 -22.10 16.36
N TRP A 76 14.89 -21.79 17.20
CA TRP A 76 15.38 -22.74 18.21
C TRP A 76 14.37 -22.96 19.35
N ASN A 77 13.55 -21.95 19.67
CA ASN A 77 12.61 -22.02 20.77
C ASN A 77 11.34 -22.81 20.41
N CYS A 78 10.69 -22.48 19.29
CA CYS A 78 9.41 -23.09 18.90
C CYS A 78 9.49 -24.02 17.68
N SER A 79 10.68 -24.25 17.12
CA SER A 79 10.93 -25.08 15.92
C SER A 79 10.22 -24.66 14.63
N GLN A 80 9.41 -23.60 14.65
CA GLN A 80 8.71 -23.07 13.47
C GLN A 80 9.69 -22.51 12.43
N VAL A 81 9.34 -22.68 11.16
CA VAL A 81 10.12 -22.17 10.02
C VAL A 81 9.45 -20.93 9.45
N PHE A 82 10.21 -19.84 9.30
CA PHE A 82 9.69 -18.57 8.80
C PHE A 82 10.70 -17.89 7.87
N SER A 83 10.21 -17.03 6.97
CA SER A 83 11.06 -16.26 6.05
C SER A 83 11.58 -15.00 6.70
N ALA A 84 12.78 -14.56 6.30
CA ALA A 84 13.30 -13.24 6.67
C ALA A 84 12.28 -12.14 6.33
N SER A 85 12.15 -11.17 7.24
CA SER A 85 11.32 -9.99 7.02
C SER A 85 12.07 -9.01 6.12
N LEU A 86 11.35 -8.32 5.24
CA LEU A 86 11.92 -7.32 4.34
C LEU A 86 11.10 -6.03 4.46
N GLU A 87 11.79 -4.92 4.68
CA GLU A 87 11.20 -3.59 4.83
C GLU A 87 10.69 -3.07 3.49
N SER A 88 11.45 -3.31 2.42
CA SER A 88 11.15 -2.75 1.09
C SER A 88 10.18 -3.61 0.28
N ILE A 89 9.90 -4.84 0.72
CA ILE A 89 9.08 -5.80 -0.04
C ILE A 89 8.14 -6.53 0.91
N SER A 90 6.85 -6.21 0.80
CA SER A 90 5.82 -6.86 1.61
C SER A 90 5.77 -8.40 1.43
N PRO A 91 5.29 -9.14 2.44
CA PRO A 91 5.19 -10.60 2.37
C PRO A 91 4.42 -11.08 1.13
N ASN A 92 4.92 -12.14 0.49
CA ASN A 92 4.34 -12.74 -0.72
C ASN A 92 4.16 -11.80 -1.94
N GLN A 93 4.72 -10.59 -1.90
CA GLN A 93 4.68 -9.67 -3.04
C GLN A 93 5.83 -9.91 -4.02
N HIS A 94 5.57 -9.56 -5.28
CA HIS A 94 6.52 -9.62 -6.40
C HIS A 94 6.97 -8.23 -6.88
N TYR A 95 6.65 -7.20 -6.10
CA TYR A 95 6.95 -5.80 -6.39
C TYR A 95 7.54 -5.15 -5.13
N THR A 96 8.48 -4.21 -5.30
CA THR A 96 8.94 -3.38 -4.19
C THR A 96 7.82 -2.44 -3.75
N ASN A 97 7.77 -2.09 -2.46
CA ASN A 97 6.79 -1.18 -1.91
C ASN A 97 6.84 0.19 -2.63
N ARG A 98 8.06 0.69 -2.93
CA ARG A 98 8.26 1.92 -3.70
C ARG A 98 7.73 1.84 -5.14
N PHE A 99 7.82 0.68 -5.79
CA PHE A 99 7.26 0.50 -7.13
C PHE A 99 5.73 0.47 -7.08
N CYS A 100 5.14 -0.13 -6.05
CA CYS A 100 3.70 -0.09 -5.83
C CYS A 100 3.18 1.34 -5.59
N GLU A 101 3.85 2.15 -4.76
CA GLU A 101 3.49 3.56 -4.55
C GLU A 101 3.59 4.37 -5.84
N TYR A 102 4.67 4.20 -6.61
CA TYR A 102 4.82 4.84 -7.92
C TYR A 102 3.66 4.49 -8.88
N LEU A 103 3.23 3.23 -8.92
CA LEU A 103 2.10 2.82 -9.74
C LEU A 103 0.78 3.43 -9.26
N TYR A 104 0.61 3.58 -7.95
CA TYR A 104 -0.56 4.24 -7.36
C TYR A 104 -0.61 5.72 -7.79
N GLU A 105 0.50 6.45 -7.66
CA GLU A 105 0.59 7.87 -8.05
C GLU A 105 0.28 8.09 -9.54
N LEU A 106 0.74 7.19 -10.42
CA LEU A 106 0.41 7.25 -11.84
C LEU A 106 -1.09 7.09 -12.12
N CYS A 107 -1.80 6.30 -11.31
CA CYS A 107 -3.24 6.11 -11.42
C CYS A 107 -4.04 7.32 -10.90
N GLU A 108 -3.45 8.26 -10.17
CA GLU A 108 -4.15 9.49 -9.78
C GLU A 108 -4.33 10.45 -10.97
N GLY A 109 -3.39 10.42 -11.93
CA GLY A 109 -3.43 11.22 -13.16
C GLY A 109 -3.87 10.46 -14.41
N SER A 110 -4.22 9.18 -14.30
CA SER A 110 -4.53 8.32 -15.45
C SER A 110 -5.48 7.18 -15.08
N THR A 111 -5.88 6.36 -16.04
CA THR A 111 -6.69 5.17 -15.75
C THR A 111 -5.81 3.98 -15.40
N ILE A 112 -6.31 3.07 -14.55
CA ILE A 112 -5.66 1.79 -14.25
C ILE A 112 -5.34 1.04 -15.55
N GLN A 113 -6.24 1.09 -16.56
CA GLN A 113 -6.03 0.44 -17.85
C GLN A 113 -4.82 1.02 -18.62
N GLU A 114 -4.66 2.33 -18.62
CA GLU A 114 -3.55 3.00 -19.30
C GLU A 114 -2.20 2.68 -18.63
N VAL A 115 -2.16 2.79 -17.30
CA VAL A 115 -0.95 2.48 -16.51
C VAL A 115 -0.58 1.00 -16.64
N SER A 116 -1.57 0.10 -16.60
CA SER A 116 -1.42 -1.34 -16.86
C SER A 116 -0.74 -1.61 -18.20
N ARG A 117 -1.23 -0.99 -19.27
CA ARG A 117 -0.67 -1.12 -20.63
C ARG A 117 0.76 -0.58 -20.71
N LYS A 118 0.99 0.64 -20.20
CA LYS A 118 2.30 1.31 -20.27
C LYS A 118 3.39 0.56 -19.50
N HIS A 119 3.05 0.01 -18.33
CA HIS A 119 4.00 -0.70 -17.47
C HIS A 119 4.01 -2.21 -17.69
N ARG A 120 3.16 -2.75 -18.58
CA ARG A 120 3.02 -4.18 -18.87
C ARG A 120 2.76 -4.98 -17.58
N ILE A 121 1.75 -4.56 -16.83
CA ILE A 121 1.29 -5.23 -15.61
C ILE A 121 -0.14 -5.66 -15.85
N PRO A 122 -0.56 -6.89 -15.49
CA PRO A 122 -1.96 -7.30 -15.65
C PRO A 122 -2.89 -6.33 -14.92
N TYR A 123 -3.99 -5.93 -15.57
CA TYR A 123 -4.96 -4.97 -15.03
C TYR A 123 -5.38 -5.35 -13.60
N THR A 124 -5.77 -6.60 -13.37
CA THR A 124 -6.21 -7.10 -12.06
C THR A 124 -5.13 -7.04 -10.99
N THR A 125 -3.84 -7.10 -11.37
CA THR A 125 -2.73 -6.93 -10.43
C THR A 125 -2.58 -5.47 -10.04
N LEU A 126 -2.62 -4.56 -11.02
CA LEU A 126 -2.51 -3.14 -10.77
C LEU A 126 -3.72 -2.60 -9.98
N GLU A 127 -4.92 -3.08 -10.28
CA GLU A 127 -6.15 -2.75 -9.55
C GLU A 127 -6.03 -3.13 -8.06
N ARG A 128 -5.53 -4.34 -7.76
CA ARG A 128 -5.27 -4.76 -6.37
C ARG A 128 -4.23 -3.89 -5.68
N ILE A 129 -3.14 -3.53 -6.38
CA ILE A 129 -2.12 -2.62 -5.84
C ILE A 129 -2.74 -1.27 -5.50
N TYR A 130 -3.51 -0.71 -6.44
CA TYR A 130 -4.16 0.58 -6.28
C TYR A 130 -5.10 0.60 -5.07
N TYR A 131 -6.06 -0.33 -4.98
CA TYR A 131 -7.00 -0.37 -3.86
C TYR A 131 -6.34 -0.73 -2.53
N SER A 132 -5.26 -1.52 -2.52
CA SER A 132 -4.49 -1.80 -1.31
C SER A 132 -3.83 -0.55 -0.75
N ILE A 133 -3.29 0.32 -1.60
CA ILE A 133 -2.66 1.58 -1.15
C ILE A 133 -3.73 2.63 -0.84
N ALA A 134 -4.75 2.77 -1.69
CA ALA A 134 -5.85 3.70 -1.48
C ALA A 134 -6.56 3.47 -0.15
N SER A 135 -6.85 2.21 0.20
CA SER A 135 -7.47 1.87 1.47
C SER A 135 -6.57 2.15 2.68
N LYS A 136 -5.25 1.97 2.54
CA LYS A 136 -4.28 2.33 3.59
C LYS A 136 -4.24 3.84 3.80
N LYS A 137 -4.09 4.63 2.72
CA LYS A 137 -4.08 6.10 2.77
C LYS A 137 -5.39 6.68 3.28
N ALA A 138 -6.53 6.09 2.91
CA ALA A 138 -7.85 6.48 3.43
C ALA A 138 -7.95 6.27 4.95
N LYS A 139 -7.48 5.12 5.46
CA LYS A 139 -7.43 4.84 6.90
C LYS A 139 -6.51 5.82 7.64
N GLU A 140 -5.30 6.06 7.11
CA GLU A 140 -4.35 7.00 7.70
C GLU A 140 -4.93 8.41 7.79
N ARG A 141 -5.58 8.87 6.72
CA ARG A 141 -6.29 10.16 6.69
C ARG A 141 -7.40 10.20 7.74
N GLN A 142 -8.22 9.17 7.83
CA GLN A 142 -9.29 9.07 8.83
C GLN A 142 -8.75 9.15 10.26
N THR A 143 -7.70 8.39 10.58
CA THR A 143 -7.05 8.44 11.90
C THR A 143 -6.44 9.82 12.20
N ALA A 144 -5.87 10.50 11.22
CA ALA A 144 -5.33 11.85 11.39
C ALA A 144 -6.44 12.87 11.68
N ILE A 145 -7.57 12.78 10.96
CA ILE A 145 -8.76 13.60 11.21
C ILE A 145 -9.28 13.40 12.63
N GLU A 146 -9.43 12.15 13.07
CA GLU A 146 -9.92 11.81 14.41
C GLU A 146 -9.00 12.33 15.51
N ALA A 147 -7.67 12.25 15.32
CA ALA A 147 -6.70 12.81 16.24
C ALA A 147 -6.73 14.35 16.28
N SER A 148 -7.06 15.00 15.17
CA SER A 148 -7.12 16.47 15.04
C SER A 148 -8.47 17.09 15.44
N SER A 149 -9.47 16.26 15.77
CA SER A 149 -10.83 16.70 16.10
C SER A 149 -10.88 17.42 17.46
N GLN A 150 -10.54 18.72 17.45
CA GLN A 150 -10.81 19.67 18.54
C GLN A 150 -12.03 20.56 18.21
N GLU A 151 -12.88 20.72 19.23
CA GLU A 151 -14.12 21.51 19.36
C GLU A 151 -14.83 22.05 18.10
N GLY A 152 -16.07 21.57 17.91
CA GLY A 152 -17.07 22.14 17.01
C GLY A 152 -17.00 21.60 15.59
N MET A 153 -17.97 20.76 15.24
CA MET A 153 -18.13 20.22 13.89
C MET A 153 -18.88 21.20 12.99
N VAL A 154 -18.37 21.46 11.78
CA VAL A 154 -19.12 22.21 10.76
C VAL A 154 -19.56 21.22 9.69
N LEU A 155 -20.82 20.82 9.76
CA LEU A 155 -21.37 19.87 8.80
C LEU A 155 -21.69 20.57 7.48
N SER A 156 -21.27 19.94 6.38
CA SER A 156 -21.68 20.33 5.04
C SER A 156 -22.21 19.11 4.30
N LEU A 157 -23.31 19.33 3.58
CA LEU A 157 -23.99 18.34 2.75
C LEU A 157 -23.88 18.82 1.31
N ASP A 158 -23.42 17.95 0.43
CA ASP A 158 -23.27 18.26 -1.00
C ASP A 158 -23.73 17.07 -1.87
N GLU A 159 -24.02 17.35 -3.14
CA GLU A 159 -24.41 16.35 -4.14
C GLU A 159 -23.31 16.17 -5.18
N ILE A 160 -22.79 14.95 -5.32
CA ILE A 160 -21.77 14.63 -6.32
C ILE A 160 -22.36 13.77 -7.43
N ALA A 161 -22.18 14.20 -8.68
CA ALA A 161 -22.52 13.38 -9.85
C ALA A 161 -21.45 12.29 -10.07
N VAL A 162 -21.81 11.03 -9.85
CA VAL A 162 -20.87 9.90 -9.88
C VAL A 162 -20.73 9.28 -11.27
N LYS A 163 -21.76 9.43 -12.11
CA LYS A 163 -21.74 8.97 -13.51
C LYS A 163 -22.46 9.97 -14.42
N LYS A 164 -22.02 10.05 -15.67
CA LYS A 164 -22.77 10.79 -16.72
C LYS A 164 -24.21 10.27 -16.78
N GLY A 165 -25.19 11.17 -16.75
CA GLY A 165 -26.62 10.85 -16.78
C GLY A 165 -27.37 11.06 -15.45
N HIS A 166 -26.95 12.01 -14.61
CA HIS A 166 -27.69 12.46 -13.41
C HIS A 166 -27.84 11.41 -12.29
N GLN A 167 -26.85 10.53 -12.12
CA GLN A 167 -26.71 9.74 -10.88
C GLN A 167 -25.94 10.56 -9.85
N TYR A 168 -26.64 11.04 -8.83
CA TYR A 168 -26.11 11.86 -7.75
C TYR A 168 -26.04 11.06 -6.45
N GLU A 169 -24.94 11.23 -5.73
CA GLU A 169 -24.76 10.71 -4.37
C GLU A 169 -24.71 11.88 -3.38
N THR A 170 -25.40 11.74 -2.26
CA THR A 170 -25.32 12.71 -1.15
C THR A 170 -24.06 12.45 -0.35
N VAL A 171 -23.27 13.48 -0.12
CA VAL A 171 -22.02 13.43 0.65
C VAL A 171 -22.16 14.29 1.89
N LEU A 172 -21.93 13.69 3.06
CA LEU A 172 -21.80 14.40 4.33
C LEU A 172 -20.33 14.59 4.65
N MET A 173 -19.91 15.84 4.89
CA MET A 173 -18.54 16.18 5.25
C MET A 173 -18.45 17.06 6.50
N ASP A 174 -17.34 16.93 7.22
CA ASP A 174 -16.89 17.94 8.16
C ASP A 174 -16.06 18.98 7.40
N ALA A 175 -16.64 20.15 7.16
CA ALA A 175 -15.98 21.24 6.45
C ALA A 175 -14.80 21.83 7.23
N ARG A 176 -14.79 21.70 8.57
CA ARG A 176 -13.66 22.17 9.40
C ARG A 176 -12.50 21.20 9.32
N ALA A 177 -12.77 19.90 9.42
CA ALA A 177 -11.74 18.87 9.36
C ALA A 177 -11.35 18.45 7.93
N GLY A 178 -12.08 18.91 6.91
CA GLY A 178 -11.85 18.52 5.51
C GLY A 178 -12.02 17.03 5.27
N SER A 179 -13.01 16.42 5.96
CA SER A 179 -13.21 14.96 5.98
C SER A 179 -14.59 14.56 5.50
N VAL A 180 -14.66 13.50 4.70
CA VAL A 180 -15.94 12.89 4.30
C VAL A 180 -16.38 11.95 5.43
N MET A 181 -17.56 12.20 5.98
CA MET A 181 -18.14 11.39 7.05
C MET A 181 -18.94 10.21 6.51
N GLY A 182 -19.57 10.37 5.35
CA GLY A 182 -20.38 9.34 4.72
C GLY A 182 -20.91 9.76 3.36
N MET A 183 -21.29 8.77 2.56
CA MET A 183 -21.92 8.94 1.26
C MET A 183 -23.15 8.04 1.17
N HIS A 184 -24.18 8.48 0.46
CA HIS A 184 -25.37 7.69 0.18
C HIS A 184 -25.74 7.76 -1.31
N ALA A 185 -26.29 6.67 -1.84
CA ALA A 185 -26.43 6.41 -3.27
C ALA A 185 -27.42 7.34 -4.01
N ASP A 186 -28.13 8.20 -3.30
CA ASP A 186 -29.16 9.07 -3.87
C ASP A 186 -29.19 10.45 -3.18
N ARG A 187 -30.00 11.36 -3.71
CA ARG A 187 -30.19 12.75 -3.24
C ARG A 187 -31.50 12.99 -2.47
N GLN A 188 -32.12 11.93 -1.95
CA GLN A 188 -33.40 12.06 -1.26
C GLN A 188 -33.18 12.57 0.19
N CYS A 189 -34.20 13.22 0.76
CA CYS A 189 -34.16 13.66 2.16
C CYS A 189 -33.83 12.51 3.12
N ASP A 190 -34.37 11.31 2.87
CA ASP A 190 -34.14 10.13 3.71
C ASP A 190 -32.65 9.76 3.78
N SER A 191 -31.93 9.97 2.68
CA SER A 191 -30.49 9.71 2.61
C SER A 191 -29.67 10.70 3.43
N ALA A 192 -30.06 11.98 3.43
CA ALA A 192 -29.47 12.97 4.31
C ALA A 192 -29.75 12.65 5.79
N ILE A 193 -30.99 12.25 6.12
CA ILE A 193 -31.38 11.85 7.48
C ILE A 193 -30.57 10.63 7.94
N ASN A 194 -30.42 9.63 7.08
CA ASN A 194 -29.62 8.43 7.37
C ASN A 194 -28.15 8.78 7.64
N LEU A 195 -27.54 9.63 6.80
CA LEU A 195 -26.16 10.07 6.96
C LEU A 195 -25.93 10.82 8.28
N LEU A 196 -26.81 11.76 8.61
CA LEU A 196 -26.73 12.52 9.87
C LEU A 196 -26.94 11.61 11.08
N SER A 197 -27.90 10.69 11.01
CA SER A 197 -28.20 9.77 12.12
C SER A 197 -27.05 8.82 12.42
N GLN A 198 -26.45 8.24 11.38
CA GLN A 198 -25.38 7.25 11.51
C GLN A 198 -24.04 7.87 11.90
N ASN A 199 -23.73 9.10 11.45
CA ASN A 199 -22.38 9.65 11.56
C ASN A 199 -22.26 10.81 12.55
N VAL A 200 -23.36 11.45 12.94
CA VAL A 200 -23.39 12.59 13.88
C VAL A 200 -24.08 12.18 15.17
N LEU A 201 -25.35 11.78 15.10
CA LEU A 201 -26.20 11.52 16.29
C LEU A 201 -25.76 10.27 17.07
N SER A 202 -25.19 9.26 16.41
CA SER A 202 -24.63 8.07 17.05
C SER A 202 -23.36 8.37 17.86
N LYS A 203 -22.53 9.31 17.40
CA LYS A 203 -21.26 9.70 18.03
C LYS A 203 -21.47 10.59 19.26
N GLU A 204 -22.52 11.42 19.27
CA GLU A 204 -22.89 12.22 20.45
C GLU A 204 -23.40 11.35 21.61
N ARG A 205 -24.10 10.25 21.31
CA ARG A 205 -24.59 9.30 22.35
C ARG A 205 -23.47 8.51 23.04
N SER A 206 -22.34 8.31 22.37
CA SER A 206 -21.18 7.59 22.95
C SER A 206 -20.23 8.48 23.77
N LYS A 207 -20.45 9.80 23.78
CA LYS A 207 -19.67 10.79 24.55
C LYS A 207 -20.39 11.27 25.84
N ARG A 208 -21.51 10.64 26.22
CA ARG A 208 -22.20 10.88 27.50
C ARG A 208 -21.93 9.76 28.48
#